data_AF-A0A836FD92-F1
#
_entry.id   AF-A0A836FD92-F1
#
_cell.length_a   1.000
_cell.length_b   1.000
_cell.length_c   1.000
_cell.angle_alpha   90.00
_cell.angle_beta   90.00
_cell.angle_gamma   90.00
#
_symmetry.space_group_name_H-M   'P 1'
#
loop_
_entity.id
_entity.type
_entity.pdbx_description
1 polymer ?
#
loop_
_entity_poly.entity_id
_entity_poly.type
_entity_poly.pdbx_seq_one_letter_code
_entity_poly.pdbx_strand_id
1 'polypeptide(L)'
;MPTTCSAPRCTNSNKDGYCCTMFAQDPKLKQKWIDAAGIPDWKPSKSAVLCEVHFHSSELFRVGSKKLIRKGAIPSLFCKCQQPMKRKSLAEIQPEQQYNESIEFLPHKKIELRNDHSYVAVENSEKQEKKRYLQAASALRYCTEMSPTYKTLVVTIPKPFVYMVKLNRPEKLNAMNPTMWKEFKECFEGLSMNPDCRVVILSAAGKTFCAGIDLQGVMDMGQSLAEHEDIARRSKLIESKIKAYQDSFTAIEKCSKPVIAVIHGACIGAGMDMISAADIRYASSNAYFQIKELDIGMAADVGTLQRFPKIMGSDSLVRELVYTARKYPAAEALESGFISRMLDNEESLLNKSIEVAEDIASKSPVAVQGSKMSLVYSRDHSVQEGLDHIAMHNKAMLQSEDFLNAAMAQAVKGDPPIFSKL
;
A
#
# COMPACT_ATOMS: atom_id res chain seq x y z
N MET A 1 -1.82 -56.86 12.26
CA MET A 1 -2.33 -55.49 12.46
C MET A 1 -2.05 -55.07 13.89
N PRO A 2 -1.34 -53.96 14.16
CA PRO A 2 -1.25 -53.38 15.49
C PRO A 2 -2.43 -52.44 15.74
N THR A 3 -2.96 -52.49 16.96
CA THR A 3 -4.24 -51.95 17.42
C THR A 3 -4.25 -50.44 17.76
N THR A 4 -3.22 -49.68 17.39
CA THR A 4 -3.12 -48.26 17.78
C THR A 4 -2.52 -47.41 16.66
N CYS A 5 -3.33 -47.11 15.64
CA CYS A 5 -3.09 -46.02 14.70
C CYS A 5 -4.44 -45.31 14.47
N SER A 6 -4.54 -44.05 14.89
CA SER A 6 -5.75 -43.23 14.83
C SER A 6 -5.87 -42.40 13.54
N ALA A 7 -5.14 -42.76 12.48
CA ALA A 7 -5.29 -42.13 11.16
C ALA A 7 -6.46 -42.77 10.37
N PRO A 8 -7.31 -42.00 9.67
CA PRO A 8 -8.39 -42.53 8.84
C PRO A 8 -7.84 -43.54 7.82
N ARG A 9 -8.54 -44.67 7.65
CA ARG A 9 -8.15 -45.84 6.85
C ARG A 9 -7.46 -45.47 5.52
N CYS A 10 -6.15 -45.66 5.44
CA CYS A 10 -5.42 -45.62 4.17
C CYS A 10 -5.56 -46.96 3.45
N THR A 11 -6.36 -47.02 2.38
CA THR A 11 -6.60 -48.22 1.57
C THR A 11 -5.49 -48.51 0.54
N ASN A 12 -4.41 -47.71 0.49
CA ASN A 12 -3.26 -47.87 -0.40
C ASN A 12 -1.94 -47.91 0.39
N SER A 13 -1.70 -49.01 1.09
CA SER A 13 -0.42 -49.30 1.74
C SER A 13 0.31 -50.45 1.05
N ASN A 14 1.63 -50.40 0.98
CA ASN A 14 2.45 -51.55 0.55
C ASN A 14 2.76 -52.48 1.73
N LYS A 15 3.39 -53.63 1.44
CA LYS A 15 3.69 -54.69 2.43
C LYS A 15 4.64 -54.24 3.55
N ASP A 16 5.36 -53.14 3.34
CA ASP A 16 6.31 -52.55 4.29
C ASP A 16 5.72 -51.38 5.10
N GLY A 17 4.41 -51.13 5.00
CA GLY A 17 3.69 -50.17 5.83
C GLY A 17 3.79 -48.71 5.37
N TYR A 18 4.25 -48.45 4.15
CA TYR A 18 4.20 -47.10 3.56
C TYR A 18 2.81 -46.85 2.97
N CYS A 19 2.17 -45.77 3.40
CA CYS A 19 0.93 -45.25 2.82
C CYS A 19 1.26 -43.98 2.04
N CYS A 20 0.80 -43.92 0.79
CA CYS A 20 0.97 -42.74 -0.05
C CYS A 20 -0.34 -42.53 -0.80
N THR A 21 -0.99 -41.39 -0.61
CA THR A 21 -2.38 -41.27 -1.03
C THR A 21 -2.55 -40.85 -2.49
N MET A 22 -1.60 -40.19 -3.19
CA MET A 22 -1.83 -39.69 -4.57
C MET A 22 -0.61 -39.36 -5.48
N PHE A 23 -0.85 -39.18 -6.80
CA PHE A 23 0.11 -38.83 -7.88
C PHE A 23 -0.33 -37.64 -8.77
N ALA A 24 0.61 -37.06 -9.52
CA ALA A 24 0.34 -36.14 -10.64
C ALA A 24 -0.36 -36.86 -11.82
N GLN A 25 -1.33 -36.19 -12.47
CA GLN A 25 -2.06 -36.76 -13.63
C GLN A 25 -1.25 -36.81 -14.93
N ASP A 26 -0.14 -36.07 -15.01
CA ASP A 26 0.81 -36.14 -16.13
C ASP A 26 1.61 -37.46 -16.07
N PRO A 27 1.48 -38.37 -17.06
CA PRO A 27 2.16 -39.66 -17.06
C PRO A 27 3.69 -39.56 -17.05
N LYS A 28 4.28 -38.52 -17.68
CA LYS A 28 5.74 -38.35 -17.75
C LYS A 28 6.30 -37.84 -16.42
N LEU A 29 5.57 -36.93 -15.78
CA LEU A 29 5.93 -36.45 -14.45
C LEU A 29 5.76 -37.56 -13.40
N LYS A 30 4.67 -38.33 -13.48
CA LYS A 30 4.42 -39.51 -12.65
C LYS A 30 5.56 -40.51 -12.70
N GLN A 31 6.07 -40.84 -13.88
CA GLN A 31 7.19 -41.78 -14.02
C GLN A 31 8.48 -41.24 -13.43
N LYS A 32 8.83 -39.97 -13.68
CA LYS A 32 10.01 -39.34 -13.08
C LYS A 32 9.99 -39.34 -11.55
N TRP A 33 8.81 -39.21 -10.95
CA TRP A 33 8.64 -39.30 -9.49
C TRP A 33 8.81 -40.73 -8.96
N ILE A 34 8.31 -41.74 -9.68
CA ILE A 34 8.52 -43.17 -9.34
C ILE A 34 10.01 -43.50 -9.40
N ASP A 35 10.68 -43.06 -10.46
CA ASP A 35 12.11 -43.29 -10.66
C ASP A 35 12.96 -42.60 -9.58
N ALA A 36 12.60 -41.35 -9.22
CA ALA A 36 13.28 -40.60 -8.17
C ALA A 36 13.04 -41.15 -6.76
N ALA A 37 11.89 -41.82 -6.52
CA ALA A 37 11.60 -42.49 -5.26
C ALA A 37 12.34 -43.82 -5.10
N GLY A 38 12.86 -44.41 -6.19
CA GLY A 38 13.68 -45.62 -6.18
C GLY A 38 12.94 -46.88 -5.71
N ILE A 39 11.61 -46.95 -5.89
CA ILE A 39 10.78 -48.08 -5.48
C ILE A 39 10.44 -48.91 -6.74
N PRO A 40 11.00 -50.13 -6.92
CA PRO A 40 10.68 -50.98 -8.06
C PRO A 40 9.22 -51.49 -8.04
N ASP A 41 8.58 -51.60 -9.20
CA ASP A 41 7.29 -52.28 -9.44
C ASP A 41 5.98 -51.69 -8.85
N TRP A 42 5.83 -50.35 -8.76
CA TRP A 42 4.58 -49.71 -8.27
C TRP A 42 3.61 -49.27 -9.39
N LYS A 43 2.32 -49.66 -9.32
CA LYS A 43 1.23 -49.28 -10.28
C LYS A 43 -0.04 -48.72 -9.58
N PRO A 44 -0.24 -47.39 -9.50
CA PRO A 44 -1.39 -46.78 -8.82
C PRO A 44 -2.50 -46.31 -9.77
N SER A 45 -3.78 -46.42 -9.35
CA SER A 45 -4.99 -46.13 -10.16
C SER A 45 -5.24 -44.62 -10.39
N LYS A 46 -6.13 -44.29 -11.35
CA LYS A 46 -6.19 -42.99 -12.08
C LYS A 46 -6.84 -41.79 -11.37
N SER A 47 -7.40 -41.89 -10.16
CA SER A 47 -8.40 -40.90 -9.68
C SER A 47 -8.17 -40.36 -8.26
N ALA A 48 -7.26 -39.38 -8.06
CA ALA A 48 -7.13 -38.74 -6.74
C ALA A 48 -6.74 -37.23 -6.83
N VAL A 49 -7.30 -36.38 -5.93
CA VAL A 49 -7.21 -34.89 -5.86
C VAL A 49 -6.80 -34.36 -4.46
N LEU A 50 -6.11 -33.20 -4.42
CA LEU A 50 -5.21 -32.68 -3.36
C LEU A 50 -5.87 -32.12 -2.07
N CYS A 51 -5.14 -32.19 -0.94
CA CYS A 51 -5.32 -31.30 0.23
C CYS A 51 -3.94 -30.82 0.74
N GLU A 52 -3.83 -29.53 1.05
CA GLU A 52 -2.66 -28.85 1.65
C GLU A 52 -2.62 -29.00 3.18
N VAL A 53 -1.42 -29.08 3.76
CA VAL A 53 -1.21 -28.97 5.22
C VAL A 53 -0.01 -28.05 5.50
N HIS A 54 -0.19 -27.06 6.38
CA HIS A 54 0.82 -26.06 6.75
C HIS A 54 1.65 -26.45 7.98
N PHE A 55 2.93 -26.05 8.02
CA PHE A 55 3.77 -26.14 9.24
C PHE A 55 4.72 -24.93 9.46
N HIS A 56 5.08 -24.72 10.73
CA HIS A 56 5.66 -23.52 11.38
C HIS A 56 7.16 -23.26 11.08
N SER A 57 7.60 -22.01 11.16
CA SER A 57 8.82 -21.48 10.51
C SER A 57 10.16 -21.56 11.27
N SER A 58 10.31 -22.36 12.32
CA SER A 58 11.49 -22.26 13.23
C SER A 58 12.26 -23.54 13.57
N GLU A 59 12.05 -24.67 12.88
CA GLU A 59 12.74 -25.93 13.23
C GLU A 59 13.50 -26.57 12.04
N LEU A 60 14.73 -27.04 12.30
CA LEU A 60 15.53 -27.86 11.39
C LEU A 60 15.52 -29.30 11.89
N PHE A 61 15.17 -30.25 11.02
CA PHE A 61 15.12 -31.68 11.37
C PHE A 61 16.14 -32.49 10.57
N ARG A 62 16.77 -33.47 11.24
CA ARG A 62 17.72 -34.42 10.66
C ARG A 62 16.98 -35.69 10.23
N VAL A 63 17.18 -36.13 9.00
CA VAL A 63 16.62 -37.40 8.50
C VAL A 63 17.76 -38.36 8.18
N GLY A 64 17.90 -39.41 8.98
CA GLY A 64 18.87 -40.47 8.75
C GLY A 64 20.32 -39.97 8.61
N SER A 65 21.12 -40.72 7.85
CA SER A 65 22.55 -40.47 7.68
C SER A 65 22.91 -39.46 6.57
N LYS A 66 21.95 -38.73 5.96
CA LYS A 66 22.25 -37.70 4.95
C LYS A 66 21.33 -36.46 5.00
N LYS A 67 22.00 -35.29 5.05
CA LYS A 67 21.60 -33.88 4.74
C LYS A 67 20.52 -33.17 5.59
N LEU A 68 20.76 -31.86 5.80
CA LEU A 68 19.86 -30.84 6.38
C LEU A 68 19.19 -30.05 5.24
N ILE A 69 17.88 -29.74 5.35
CA ILE A 69 17.10 -29.01 4.32
C ILE A 69 16.59 -27.67 4.89
N ARG A 70 16.65 -26.56 4.12
CA ARG A 70 16.09 -25.23 4.50
C ARG A 70 15.09 -24.70 3.43
N LYS A 71 14.22 -23.82 3.92
CA LYS A 71 13.09 -23.07 3.31
C LYS A 71 13.18 -22.82 1.79
N GLY A 72 12.17 -23.29 1.07
CA GLY A 72 12.00 -23.14 -0.39
C GLY A 72 12.12 -24.44 -1.18
N ALA A 73 12.59 -25.52 -0.56
CA ALA A 73 12.46 -26.88 -1.09
C ALA A 73 11.14 -27.48 -0.57
N ILE A 74 10.28 -27.94 -1.48
CA ILE A 74 9.11 -28.76 -1.16
C ILE A 74 9.61 -30.03 -0.45
N PRO A 75 9.24 -30.28 0.82
CA PRO A 75 9.74 -31.46 1.53
C PRO A 75 8.95 -32.69 1.09
N SER A 76 9.60 -33.62 0.40
CA SER A 76 9.18 -35.02 0.35
C SER A 76 9.83 -35.74 1.52
N LEU A 77 9.06 -36.05 2.57
CA LEU A 77 9.53 -36.94 3.64
C LEU A 77 8.43 -37.88 4.15
N PHE A 78 8.80 -39.16 4.13
CA PHE A 78 8.05 -40.34 4.51
C PHE A 78 7.89 -40.45 6.03
N CYS A 79 6.71 -40.85 6.51
CA CYS A 79 6.55 -41.29 7.90
C CYS A 79 6.91 -42.78 7.99
N LYS A 80 7.98 -43.12 8.72
CA LYS A 80 8.27 -44.49 9.13
C LYS A 80 7.76 -44.67 10.57
N CYS A 81 6.54 -45.17 10.72
CA CYS A 81 5.95 -45.48 12.02
C CYS A 81 6.61 -46.73 12.62
N GLN A 82 7.85 -46.64 13.12
CA GLN A 82 8.41 -47.48 14.20
C GLN A 82 9.73 -46.88 14.72
N GLN A 83 9.67 -46.09 15.81
CA GLN A 83 10.60 -46.06 16.96
C GLN A 83 10.51 -44.73 17.76
N PRO A 84 10.60 -44.75 19.11
CA PRO A 84 10.59 -43.55 19.93
C PRO A 84 11.94 -42.81 19.82
N MET A 85 11.94 -41.53 19.44
CA MET A 85 13.15 -40.70 19.41
C MET A 85 13.66 -40.46 20.85
N LYS A 86 14.82 -41.01 21.21
CA LYS A 86 15.54 -40.60 22.43
C LYS A 86 16.31 -39.29 22.16
N ARG A 87 16.07 -38.25 22.97
CA ARG A 87 16.88 -37.02 23.00
C ARG A 87 18.28 -37.35 23.54
N LYS A 88 19.34 -36.99 22.81
CA LYS A 88 20.71 -36.89 23.34
C LYS A 88 21.13 -35.43 23.43
N SER A 89 21.86 -35.07 24.48
CA SER A 89 22.45 -33.74 24.63
C SER A 89 23.74 -33.62 23.82
N LEU A 90 24.09 -32.39 23.40
CA LEU A 90 25.25 -32.08 22.54
C LEU A 90 26.62 -32.47 23.15
N ALA A 91 26.69 -32.76 24.45
CA ALA A 91 27.94 -33.13 25.14
C ALA A 91 28.37 -34.60 24.94
N GLU A 92 27.51 -35.46 24.38
CA GLU A 92 27.75 -36.91 24.27
C GLU A 92 28.30 -37.37 22.91
N ILE A 93 28.65 -36.45 22.02
CA ILE A 93 29.20 -36.77 20.69
C ILE A 93 30.73 -36.68 20.75
N GLN A 94 31.40 -37.82 20.91
CA GLN A 94 32.86 -37.93 20.78
C GLN A 94 33.30 -37.73 19.31
N PRO A 95 34.46 -37.09 19.03
CA PRO A 95 34.90 -36.80 17.68
C PRO A 95 35.62 -38.03 17.09
N GLU A 96 34.88 -38.93 16.45
CA GLU A 96 35.50 -39.96 15.61
C GLU A 96 35.62 -39.48 14.15
N GLN A 97 36.87 -39.47 13.69
CA GLN A 97 37.36 -39.45 12.31
C GLN A 97 37.13 -38.18 11.49
N GLN A 98 38.24 -37.42 11.40
CA GLN A 98 38.57 -36.49 10.31
C GLN A 98 38.30 -37.15 8.95
N TYR A 99 37.25 -36.71 8.28
CA TYR A 99 37.13 -36.83 6.83
C TYR A 99 37.41 -35.46 6.21
N ASN A 100 38.65 -35.32 5.73
CA ASN A 100 39.02 -34.29 4.76
C ASN A 100 38.40 -34.67 3.42
N GLU A 101 37.18 -34.20 3.16
CA GLU A 101 36.66 -34.09 1.80
C GLU A 101 36.17 -32.66 1.59
N SER A 102 36.93 -31.93 0.76
CA SER A 102 36.56 -30.66 0.16
C SER A 102 35.25 -30.83 -0.62
N ILE A 103 34.15 -30.32 -0.08
CA ILE A 103 32.89 -30.22 -0.81
C ILE A 103 32.94 -28.93 -1.63
N GLU A 104 33.51 -29.02 -2.83
CA GLU A 104 33.18 -28.08 -3.90
C GLU A 104 31.77 -28.44 -4.42
N PHE A 105 30.84 -27.46 -4.36
CA PHE A 105 29.98 -27.04 -5.48
C PHE A 105 28.85 -26.14 -4.95
N LEU A 106 29.01 -24.83 -5.14
CA LEU A 106 28.05 -23.89 -5.75
C LEU A 106 28.81 -22.58 -6.01
N PRO A 107 28.81 -21.97 -7.21
CA PRO A 107 29.83 -20.95 -7.56
C PRO A 107 29.63 -19.56 -6.91
N HIS A 108 28.59 -19.32 -6.10
CA HIS A 108 28.13 -17.95 -5.82
C HIS A 108 27.57 -17.66 -4.42
N LYS A 109 27.98 -18.39 -3.36
CA LYS A 109 27.67 -17.99 -1.97
C LYS A 109 28.88 -18.24 -1.07
N LYS A 110 29.36 -17.19 -0.40
CA LYS A 110 30.41 -17.27 0.63
C LYS A 110 29.73 -17.54 1.97
N ILE A 111 30.15 -18.59 2.67
CA ILE A 111 29.68 -18.92 4.01
C ILE A 111 30.80 -18.53 4.97
N GLU A 112 30.50 -17.69 5.96
CA GLU A 112 31.47 -17.30 6.99
C GLU A 112 31.12 -17.97 8.32
N LEU A 113 32.15 -18.51 8.96
CA LEU A 113 32.11 -19.11 10.30
C LEU A 113 32.31 -18.00 11.32
N ARG A 114 31.40 -17.89 12.29
CA ARG A 114 31.58 -17.01 13.44
C ARG A 114 32.32 -17.74 14.58
N ASN A 115 32.90 -16.97 15.48
CA ASN A 115 33.63 -17.49 16.65
C ASN A 115 32.75 -18.30 17.62
N ASP A 116 31.41 -18.19 17.50
CA ASP A 116 30.42 -18.98 18.24
C ASP A 116 30.00 -20.28 17.51
N HIS A 117 30.70 -20.62 16.43
CA HIS A 117 30.45 -21.80 15.58
C HIS A 117 29.09 -21.80 14.88
N SER A 118 28.45 -20.63 14.77
CA SER A 118 27.29 -20.41 13.90
C SER A 118 27.73 -20.08 12.46
N TYR A 119 26.89 -20.46 11.49
CA TYR A 119 27.10 -20.20 10.07
C TYR A 119 26.06 -19.21 9.55
N VAL A 120 26.51 -18.15 8.89
CA VAL A 120 25.62 -17.21 8.18
C VAL A 120 25.93 -17.25 6.70
N ALA A 121 24.88 -17.44 5.89
CA ALA A 121 24.98 -17.29 4.44
C ALA A 121 24.89 -15.80 4.11
N VAL A 122 25.98 -15.22 3.62
CA VAL A 122 26.01 -13.81 3.20
C VAL A 122 25.58 -13.75 1.73
N GLU A 123 24.47 -13.08 1.42
CA GLU A 123 24.09 -12.79 0.03
C GLU A 123 24.84 -11.54 -0.45
N ASN A 124 25.39 -11.58 -1.67
CA ASN A 124 26.06 -10.41 -2.28
C ASN A 124 25.11 -9.19 -2.28
N SER A 125 25.58 -8.08 -1.71
CA SER A 125 24.87 -6.78 -1.63
C SER A 125 24.29 -6.35 -2.98
N GLU A 126 25.01 -6.60 -4.08
CA GLU A 126 24.59 -6.31 -5.45
C GLU A 126 23.30 -7.04 -5.87
N LYS A 127 23.06 -8.27 -5.40
CA LYS A 127 21.84 -9.02 -5.76
C LYS A 127 20.62 -8.57 -4.96
N GLN A 128 20.80 -8.09 -3.73
CA GLN A 128 19.72 -7.52 -2.94
C GLN A 128 19.24 -6.21 -3.57
N GLU A 129 20.18 -5.41 -4.07
CA GLU A 129 19.92 -4.23 -4.88
C GLU A 129 19.28 -4.56 -6.23
N LYS A 130 19.78 -5.58 -6.95
CA LYS A 130 19.21 -6.04 -8.23
C LYS A 130 17.80 -6.63 -8.09
N LYS A 131 17.49 -7.31 -6.99
CA LYS A 131 16.16 -7.87 -6.69
C LYS A 131 15.17 -6.77 -6.32
N ARG A 132 15.61 -5.75 -5.56
CA ARG A 132 14.85 -4.50 -5.34
C ARG A 132 14.60 -3.78 -6.66
N TYR A 133 15.60 -3.68 -7.54
CA TYR A 133 15.48 -3.08 -8.87
C TYR A 133 14.52 -3.85 -9.77
N LEU A 134 14.55 -5.19 -9.77
CA LEU A 134 13.66 -6.02 -10.59
C LEU A 134 12.21 -5.98 -10.08
N GLN A 135 11.98 -5.93 -8.76
CA GLN A 135 10.66 -5.73 -8.19
C GLN A 135 10.13 -4.32 -8.44
N ALA A 136 10.97 -3.29 -8.31
CA ALA A 136 10.63 -1.91 -8.66
C ALA A 136 10.34 -1.75 -10.16
N ALA A 137 11.19 -2.33 -11.03
CA ALA A 137 11.01 -2.29 -12.48
C ALA A 137 9.78 -3.09 -12.95
N SER A 138 9.46 -4.21 -12.29
CA SER A 138 8.22 -4.97 -12.54
C SER A 138 6.98 -4.19 -12.08
N ALA A 139 7.03 -3.48 -10.95
CA ALA A 139 5.95 -2.62 -10.49
C ALA A 139 5.77 -1.41 -11.42
N LEU A 140 6.87 -0.80 -11.89
CA LEU A 140 6.89 0.27 -12.89
C LEU A 140 6.28 -0.19 -14.23
N ARG A 141 6.60 -1.41 -14.70
CA ARG A 141 6.04 -1.96 -15.96
C ARG A 141 4.59 -2.41 -15.85
N TYR A 142 4.17 -2.98 -14.72
CA TYR A 142 2.78 -3.42 -14.53
C TYR A 142 1.81 -2.23 -14.37
N CYS A 143 2.27 -1.11 -13.81
CA CYS A 143 1.45 0.10 -13.66
C CYS A 143 1.24 0.87 -14.97
N THR A 144 2.15 0.75 -15.94
CA THR A 144 2.04 1.45 -17.23
C THR A 144 1.01 0.84 -18.19
N GLU A 145 0.62 -0.43 -18.02
CA GLU A 145 -0.27 -1.11 -18.98
C GLU A 145 -1.77 -1.08 -18.59
N MET A 146 -2.14 -0.60 -17.39
CA MET A 146 -3.53 -0.60 -16.90
C MET A 146 -4.01 0.71 -16.23
N SER A 147 -3.19 1.75 -16.16
CA SER A 147 -3.65 3.03 -15.59
C SER A 147 -4.51 3.78 -16.63
N PRO A 148 -5.71 4.29 -16.26
CA PRO A 148 -6.53 5.08 -17.17
C PRO A 148 -5.74 6.28 -17.70
N THR A 149 -5.80 6.51 -19.02
CA THR A 149 -5.22 7.72 -19.61
C THR A 149 -6.17 8.89 -19.35
N TYR A 150 -5.76 9.80 -18.46
CA TYR A 150 -6.49 11.04 -18.19
C TYR A 150 -6.09 12.15 -19.17
N LYS A 151 -7.02 13.03 -19.51
CA LYS A 151 -6.79 14.20 -20.37
C LYS A 151 -6.24 15.38 -19.60
N THR A 152 -6.61 15.50 -18.32
CA THR A 152 -6.36 16.68 -17.50
C THR A 152 -5.45 16.40 -16.30
N LEU A 153 -5.15 15.13 -16.05
CA LEU A 153 -4.28 14.68 -14.97
C LEU A 153 -3.12 13.84 -15.54
N VAL A 154 -2.00 13.84 -14.85
CA VAL A 154 -0.88 12.93 -15.12
C VAL A 154 -0.57 12.16 -13.84
N VAL A 155 -0.56 10.83 -13.92
CA VAL A 155 -0.23 9.95 -12.80
C VAL A 155 1.13 9.32 -13.04
N THR A 156 2.03 9.44 -12.07
CA THR A 156 3.40 8.88 -12.13
C THR A 156 3.75 8.19 -10.82
N ILE A 157 4.81 7.38 -10.82
CA ILE A 157 5.28 6.64 -9.64
C ILE A 157 6.73 7.04 -9.41
N PRO A 158 7.01 8.16 -8.71
CA PRO A 158 8.38 8.63 -8.50
C PRO A 158 9.21 7.65 -7.65
N LYS A 159 8.56 6.90 -6.75
CA LYS A 159 9.17 5.93 -5.83
C LYS A 159 8.23 4.75 -5.60
N PRO A 160 8.73 3.58 -5.15
CA PRO A 160 7.87 2.44 -4.82
C PRO A 160 6.74 2.84 -3.87
N PHE A 161 5.51 2.46 -4.21
CA PHE A 161 4.27 2.74 -3.48
C PHE A 161 3.84 4.22 -3.36
N VAL A 162 4.62 5.16 -3.90
CA VAL A 162 4.29 6.59 -3.91
C VAL A 162 3.74 6.94 -5.29
N TYR A 163 2.48 7.34 -5.35
CA TYR A 163 1.83 7.79 -6.58
C TYR A 163 1.75 9.31 -6.59
N MET A 164 2.12 9.93 -7.70
CA MET A 164 1.99 11.37 -7.88
C MET A 164 0.91 11.67 -8.91
N VAL A 165 -0.17 12.30 -8.46
CA VAL A 165 -1.23 12.87 -9.30
C VAL A 165 -0.88 14.34 -9.54
N LYS A 166 -0.68 14.71 -10.81
CA LYS A 166 -0.35 16.07 -11.23
C LYS A 166 -1.50 16.67 -12.04
N LEU A 167 -2.03 17.82 -11.59
CA LEU A 167 -2.93 18.64 -12.41
C LEU A 167 -2.18 19.08 -13.67
N ASN A 168 -2.73 18.82 -14.85
CA ASN A 168 -2.01 18.96 -16.10
C ASN A 168 -2.81 19.73 -17.17
N ARG A 169 -3.19 20.96 -16.84
CA ARG A 169 -3.68 21.97 -17.79
C ARG A 169 -2.93 23.30 -17.59
N PRO A 170 -1.58 23.32 -17.65
CA PRO A 170 -0.78 24.47 -17.28
C PRO A 170 -1.09 25.72 -18.13
N GLU A 171 -1.48 25.54 -19.39
CA GLU A 171 -1.89 26.59 -20.32
C GLU A 171 -3.23 27.25 -19.94
N LYS A 172 -4.03 26.58 -19.10
CA LYS A 172 -5.26 27.08 -18.49
C LYS A 172 -5.12 27.27 -16.98
N LEU A 173 -3.89 27.40 -16.48
CA LEU A 173 -3.58 27.60 -15.06
C LEU A 173 -4.22 26.53 -14.15
N ASN A 174 -4.35 25.32 -14.67
CA ASN A 174 -5.02 24.18 -14.03
C ASN A 174 -6.43 24.49 -13.50
N ALA A 175 -7.18 25.35 -14.22
CA ALA A 175 -8.59 25.57 -13.91
C ALA A 175 -9.39 24.27 -14.02
N MET A 176 -10.40 24.10 -13.18
CA MET A 176 -11.23 22.91 -13.07
C MET A 176 -12.37 22.94 -14.09
N ASN A 177 -12.19 22.26 -15.23
CA ASN A 177 -13.24 22.05 -16.23
C ASN A 177 -14.04 20.77 -15.96
N PRO A 178 -15.20 20.55 -16.61
CA PRO A 178 -16.04 19.35 -16.39
C PRO A 178 -15.30 18.02 -16.50
N THR A 179 -14.33 17.91 -17.41
CA THR A 179 -13.49 16.71 -17.55
C THR A 179 -12.62 16.49 -16.32
N MET A 180 -11.92 17.53 -15.84
CA MET A 180 -11.04 17.43 -14.68
C MET A 180 -11.82 17.06 -13.42
N TRP A 181 -13.02 17.62 -13.18
CA TRP A 181 -13.88 17.21 -12.07
C TRP A 181 -14.15 15.69 -12.06
N LYS A 182 -14.50 15.12 -13.23
CA LYS A 182 -14.77 13.69 -13.38
C LYS A 182 -13.51 12.85 -13.21
N GLU A 183 -12.45 13.18 -13.94
CA GLU A 183 -11.18 12.44 -13.92
C GLU A 183 -10.55 12.42 -12.52
N PHE A 184 -10.72 13.51 -11.77
CA PHE A 184 -10.21 13.61 -10.41
C PHE A 184 -10.88 12.61 -9.47
N LYS A 185 -12.22 12.49 -9.53
CA LYS A 185 -12.96 11.46 -8.77
C LYS A 185 -12.47 10.06 -9.14
N GLU A 186 -12.47 9.74 -10.43
CA GLU A 186 -12.07 8.43 -10.95
C GLU A 186 -10.63 8.05 -10.57
N CYS A 187 -9.72 9.03 -10.59
CA CYS A 187 -8.33 8.84 -10.20
C CYS A 187 -8.16 8.46 -8.74
N PHE A 188 -8.76 9.22 -7.81
CA PHE A 188 -8.63 8.94 -6.39
C PHE A 188 -9.38 7.68 -5.96
N GLU A 189 -10.54 7.38 -6.54
CA GLU A 189 -11.24 6.10 -6.32
C GLU A 189 -10.39 4.92 -6.82
N GLY A 190 -9.78 5.04 -8.00
CA GLY A 190 -8.86 4.03 -8.55
C GLY A 190 -7.62 3.81 -7.67
N LEU A 191 -6.98 4.88 -7.21
CA LEU A 191 -5.82 4.81 -6.31
C LEU A 191 -6.19 4.24 -4.93
N SER A 192 -7.40 4.51 -4.45
CA SER A 192 -7.91 3.93 -3.21
C SER A 192 -8.04 2.41 -3.30
N MET A 193 -8.32 1.85 -4.47
CA MET A 193 -8.42 0.41 -4.69
C MET A 193 -7.12 -0.26 -5.13
N ASN A 194 -6.07 0.53 -5.40
CA ASN A 194 -4.80 0.02 -5.86
C ASN A 194 -3.93 -0.48 -4.68
N PRO A 195 -3.64 -1.79 -4.57
CA PRO A 195 -2.86 -2.35 -3.47
C PRO A 195 -1.36 -1.98 -3.56
N ASP A 196 -0.91 -1.49 -4.71
CA ASP A 196 0.42 -0.94 -4.91
C ASP A 196 0.53 0.53 -4.52
N CYS A 197 -0.57 1.24 -4.23
CA CYS A 197 -0.53 2.62 -3.74
C CYS A 197 -0.54 2.63 -2.21
N ARG A 198 0.43 3.30 -1.58
CA ARG A 198 0.43 3.54 -0.12
C ARG A 198 0.24 5.00 0.23
N VAL A 199 0.69 5.91 -0.63
CA VAL A 199 0.63 7.36 -0.43
C VAL A 199 0.45 8.06 -1.77
N VAL A 200 -0.33 9.13 -1.79
CA VAL A 200 -0.53 9.98 -2.95
C VAL A 200 0.09 11.36 -2.72
N ILE A 201 0.86 11.83 -3.70
CA ILE A 201 1.30 13.22 -3.80
C ILE A 201 0.40 13.91 -4.83
N LEU A 202 -0.31 14.95 -4.41
CA LEU A 202 -1.10 15.81 -5.28
C LEU A 202 -0.32 17.08 -5.60
N SER A 203 0.04 17.27 -6.87
CA SER A 203 0.83 18.40 -7.37
C SER A 203 0.19 18.99 -8.62
N ALA A 204 0.84 19.99 -9.22
CA ALA A 204 0.36 20.66 -10.43
C ALA A 204 1.48 20.97 -11.41
N ALA A 205 1.17 21.06 -12.70
CA ALA A 205 2.08 21.51 -13.74
C ALA A 205 1.99 23.04 -13.95
N GLY A 206 3.05 23.66 -14.44
CA GLY A 206 3.04 25.08 -14.81
C GLY A 206 3.29 26.03 -13.65
N LYS A 207 2.88 27.29 -13.80
CA LYS A 207 3.26 28.39 -12.89
C LYS A 207 2.46 28.46 -11.59
N THR A 208 1.36 27.72 -11.51
CA THR A 208 0.39 27.83 -10.41
C THR A 208 -0.23 26.49 -10.12
N PHE A 209 -0.65 26.28 -8.88
CA PHE A 209 -1.34 25.07 -8.49
C PHE A 209 -2.70 24.94 -9.18
N CYS A 210 -3.63 25.86 -8.93
CA CYS A 210 -4.97 25.85 -9.53
C CYS A 210 -5.61 27.25 -9.48
N ALA A 211 -6.16 27.70 -10.60
CA ALA A 211 -6.86 28.98 -10.72
C ALA A 211 -8.35 28.94 -10.34
N GLY A 212 -8.87 27.79 -9.89
CA GLY A 212 -10.27 27.62 -9.52
C GLY A 212 -11.13 27.04 -10.65
N ILE A 213 -12.42 27.38 -10.67
CA ILE A 213 -13.36 26.87 -11.69
C ILE A 213 -13.05 27.43 -13.08
N ASP A 214 -13.15 26.58 -14.11
CA ASP A 214 -12.98 27.00 -15.51
C ASP A 214 -14.22 27.76 -16.00
N LEU A 215 -14.03 28.95 -16.58
CA LEU A 215 -15.10 29.79 -17.13
C LEU A 215 -15.93 29.06 -18.20
N GLN A 216 -15.33 28.16 -18.97
CA GLN A 216 -16.09 27.37 -19.94
C GLN A 216 -17.10 26.46 -19.24
N GLY A 217 -16.73 25.85 -18.12
CA GLY A 217 -17.65 25.02 -17.33
C GLY A 217 -18.83 25.83 -16.77
N VAL A 218 -18.59 27.10 -16.43
CA VAL A 218 -19.65 28.03 -16.00
C VAL A 218 -20.59 28.37 -17.17
N MET A 219 -20.06 28.62 -18.37
CA MET A 219 -20.86 28.87 -19.56
C MET A 219 -21.73 27.66 -19.95
N ASP A 220 -21.15 26.46 -19.94
CA ASP A 220 -21.86 25.21 -20.21
C ASP A 220 -22.98 24.96 -19.20
N MET A 221 -22.76 25.35 -17.93
CA MET A 221 -23.80 25.32 -16.90
C MET A 221 -24.94 26.30 -17.25
N GLY A 222 -24.61 27.53 -17.63
CA GLY A 222 -25.61 28.53 -18.03
C GLY A 222 -26.49 28.07 -19.19
N GLN A 223 -25.90 27.46 -20.22
CA GLN A 223 -26.63 26.91 -21.38
C GLN A 223 -27.60 25.80 -20.96
N SER A 224 -27.12 24.83 -20.18
CA SER A 224 -27.94 23.72 -19.68
C SER A 224 -29.08 24.21 -18.77
N LEU A 225 -28.90 25.32 -18.06
CA LEU A 225 -29.98 25.93 -17.27
C LEU A 225 -31.01 26.67 -18.12
N ALA A 226 -30.64 27.16 -19.31
CA ALA A 226 -31.55 27.84 -20.23
C ALA A 226 -32.53 26.88 -20.92
N GLU A 227 -32.24 25.57 -20.92
CA GLU A 227 -33.13 24.52 -21.44
C GLU A 227 -34.36 24.28 -20.55
N HIS A 228 -34.40 24.89 -19.36
CA HIS A 228 -35.48 24.73 -18.38
C HIS A 228 -36.10 26.07 -18.01
N GLU A 229 -37.43 26.17 -18.14
CA GLU A 229 -38.16 27.43 -17.96
C GLU A 229 -38.38 27.81 -16.49
N ASP A 230 -38.47 26.83 -15.57
CA ASP A 230 -38.77 27.07 -14.16
C ASP A 230 -37.59 26.84 -13.21
N ILE A 231 -37.67 27.52 -12.06
CA ILE A 231 -36.64 27.49 -11.02
C ILE A 231 -36.47 26.09 -10.41
N ALA A 232 -37.54 25.29 -10.28
CA ALA A 232 -37.46 23.99 -9.60
C ALA A 232 -36.65 22.98 -10.41
N ARG A 233 -36.88 22.89 -11.74
CA ARG A 233 -36.11 22.01 -12.63
C ARG A 233 -34.64 22.43 -12.74
N ARG A 234 -34.39 23.74 -12.86
CA ARG A 234 -33.03 24.31 -12.81
C ARG A 234 -32.32 23.97 -11.50
N SER A 235 -33.03 24.07 -10.36
CA SER A 235 -32.48 23.73 -9.04
C SER A 235 -32.09 22.26 -8.94
N LYS A 236 -32.89 21.33 -9.48
CA LYS A 236 -32.54 19.90 -9.53
C LYS A 236 -31.28 19.62 -10.33
N LEU A 237 -31.10 20.30 -11.46
CA LEU A 237 -29.90 20.21 -12.28
C LEU A 237 -28.67 20.76 -11.54
N ILE A 238 -28.79 21.92 -10.90
CA ILE A 238 -27.71 22.53 -10.11
C ILE A 238 -27.32 21.63 -8.94
N GLU A 239 -28.29 21.12 -8.17
CA GLU A 239 -28.05 20.22 -7.04
C GLU A 239 -27.23 18.99 -7.46
N SER A 240 -27.60 18.38 -8.59
CA SER A 240 -26.87 17.23 -9.15
C SER A 240 -25.42 17.57 -9.51
N LYS A 241 -25.19 18.73 -10.14
CA LYS A 241 -23.83 19.20 -10.49
C LYS A 241 -23.00 19.50 -9.25
N ILE A 242 -23.56 20.20 -8.27
CA ILE A 242 -22.88 20.49 -6.99
C ILE A 242 -22.45 19.19 -6.33
N LYS A 243 -23.34 18.19 -6.21
CA LYS A 243 -23.01 16.89 -5.63
C LYS A 243 -21.91 16.17 -6.41
N ALA A 244 -21.94 16.21 -7.74
CA ALA A 244 -20.89 15.62 -8.56
C ALA A 244 -19.52 16.28 -8.33
N TYR A 245 -19.48 17.61 -8.17
CA TYR A 245 -18.23 18.34 -7.88
C TYR A 245 -17.76 18.14 -6.43
N GLN A 246 -18.68 18.07 -5.47
CA GLN A 246 -18.37 17.67 -4.09
C GLN A 246 -17.74 16.28 -4.04
N ASP A 247 -18.28 15.32 -4.80
CA ASP A 247 -17.75 13.96 -4.88
C ASP A 247 -16.30 13.92 -5.38
N SER A 248 -15.92 14.81 -6.31
CA SER A 248 -14.54 14.89 -6.82
C SER A 248 -13.52 15.10 -5.70
N PHE A 249 -13.75 16.05 -4.81
CA PHE A 249 -12.82 16.31 -3.70
C PHE A 249 -13.06 15.40 -2.50
N THR A 250 -14.30 14.96 -2.29
CA THR A 250 -14.61 13.96 -1.27
C THR A 250 -13.90 12.62 -1.54
N ALA A 251 -13.60 12.31 -2.80
CA ALA A 251 -12.77 11.16 -3.15
C ALA A 251 -11.36 11.19 -2.53
N ILE A 252 -10.78 12.39 -2.28
CA ILE A 252 -9.48 12.52 -1.58
C ILE A 252 -9.59 12.05 -0.13
N GLU A 253 -10.62 12.53 0.58
CA GLU A 253 -10.85 12.19 1.98
C GLU A 253 -11.24 10.72 2.14
N LYS A 254 -12.04 10.18 1.21
CA LYS A 254 -12.43 8.76 1.19
C LYS A 254 -11.33 7.82 0.72
N CYS A 255 -10.32 8.31 -0.01
CA CYS A 255 -9.19 7.49 -0.42
C CYS A 255 -8.49 6.95 0.83
N SER A 256 -8.33 5.63 0.93
CA SER A 256 -7.76 5.02 2.14
C SER A 256 -6.28 5.36 2.34
N LYS A 257 -5.59 5.84 1.29
CA LYS A 257 -4.19 6.23 1.31
C LYS A 257 -4.04 7.71 1.71
N PRO A 258 -3.03 8.08 2.52
CA PRO A 258 -2.73 9.49 2.79
C PRO A 258 -2.42 10.28 1.52
N VAL A 259 -2.86 11.53 1.48
CA VAL A 259 -2.69 12.46 0.36
C VAL A 259 -1.96 13.70 0.83
N ILE A 260 -0.81 13.96 0.22
CA ILE A 260 0.02 15.14 0.46
C ILE A 260 -0.20 16.13 -0.69
N ALA A 261 -0.83 17.27 -0.40
CA ALA A 261 -0.94 18.37 -1.35
C ALA A 261 0.35 19.20 -1.34
N VAL A 262 0.88 19.43 -2.54
CA VAL A 262 2.15 20.12 -2.80
C VAL A 262 1.87 21.36 -3.64
N ILE A 263 1.79 22.52 -2.99
CA ILE A 263 1.22 23.74 -3.56
C ILE A 263 2.31 24.75 -3.92
N HIS A 264 2.32 25.21 -5.16
CA HIS A 264 3.13 26.35 -5.59
C HIS A 264 2.29 27.41 -6.30
N GLY A 265 2.74 28.67 -6.22
CA GLY A 265 2.00 29.79 -6.81
C GLY A 265 0.57 29.92 -6.27
N ALA A 266 -0.39 30.26 -7.13
CA ALA A 266 -1.76 30.46 -6.71
C ALA A 266 -2.55 29.16 -6.55
N CYS A 267 -3.29 29.07 -5.45
CA CYS A 267 -4.31 28.07 -5.18
C CYS A 267 -5.62 28.80 -4.83
N ILE A 268 -6.53 28.88 -5.81
CA ILE A 268 -7.68 29.79 -5.78
C ILE A 268 -8.99 29.00 -5.92
N GLY A 269 -10.03 29.39 -5.17
CA GLY A 269 -11.39 28.88 -5.29
C GLY A 269 -11.45 27.36 -5.13
N ALA A 270 -11.87 26.64 -6.17
CA ALA A 270 -11.85 25.16 -6.22
C ALA A 270 -10.50 24.52 -5.81
N GLY A 271 -9.37 25.22 -5.96
CA GLY A 271 -8.08 24.80 -5.42
C GLY A 271 -8.07 24.69 -3.88
N MET A 272 -8.72 25.64 -3.19
CA MET A 272 -8.93 25.61 -1.74
C MET A 272 -9.80 24.44 -1.30
N ASP A 273 -10.90 24.16 -2.00
CA ASP A 273 -11.75 23.02 -1.70
C ASP A 273 -10.97 21.70 -1.84
N MET A 274 -10.15 21.60 -2.89
CA MET A 274 -9.30 20.47 -3.18
C MET A 274 -8.28 20.21 -2.07
N ILE A 275 -7.48 21.21 -1.70
CA ILE A 275 -6.40 21.01 -0.71
C ILE A 275 -6.92 20.92 0.72
N SER A 276 -8.12 21.45 0.99
CA SER A 276 -8.79 21.28 2.29
C SER A 276 -9.29 19.85 2.52
N ALA A 277 -9.40 19.04 1.45
CA ALA A 277 -9.70 17.62 1.54
C ALA A 277 -8.44 16.72 1.62
N ALA A 278 -7.24 17.29 1.45
CA ALA A 278 -5.97 16.56 1.60
C ALA A 278 -5.57 16.40 3.08
N ASP A 279 -4.79 15.36 3.38
CA ASP A 279 -4.37 15.05 4.74
C ASP A 279 -3.23 15.96 5.21
N ILE A 280 -2.25 16.20 4.32
CA ILE A 280 -1.06 17.03 4.59
C ILE A 280 -0.93 18.10 3.50
N ARG A 281 -0.53 19.31 3.87
CA ARG A 281 -0.29 20.43 2.95
C ARG A 281 1.11 20.98 3.12
N TYR A 282 1.87 21.04 2.04
CA TYR A 282 3.15 21.75 1.95
C TYR A 282 3.08 22.79 0.84
N ALA A 283 3.76 23.92 1.03
CA ALA A 283 3.73 24.99 0.05
C ALA A 283 5.10 25.59 -0.24
N SER A 284 5.27 26.18 -1.42
CA SER A 284 6.43 27.02 -1.71
C SER A 284 6.26 28.42 -1.09
N SER A 285 7.37 29.11 -0.88
CA SER A 285 7.40 30.46 -0.29
C SER A 285 6.59 31.50 -1.08
N ASN A 286 6.51 31.33 -2.40
CA ASN A 286 5.74 32.17 -3.31
C ASN A 286 4.26 31.75 -3.47
N ALA A 287 3.83 30.72 -2.73
CA ALA A 287 2.45 30.27 -2.80
C ALA A 287 1.49 31.23 -2.08
N TYR A 288 0.26 31.30 -2.57
CA TYR A 288 -0.83 31.93 -1.85
C TYR A 288 -2.14 31.19 -2.10
N PHE A 289 -3.01 31.31 -1.11
CA PHE A 289 -4.30 30.67 -1.04
C PHE A 289 -5.40 31.74 -1.14
N GLN A 290 -6.56 31.40 -1.70
CA GLN A 290 -7.66 32.36 -1.81
C GLN A 290 -9.01 31.65 -1.94
N ILE A 291 -9.91 31.90 -0.99
CA ILE A 291 -11.33 31.50 -1.07
C ILE A 291 -12.03 32.59 -1.88
N LYS A 292 -12.28 32.34 -3.16
CA LYS A 292 -12.58 33.38 -4.16
C LYS A 292 -14.07 33.49 -4.51
N GLU A 293 -14.87 32.55 -4.04
CA GLU A 293 -16.26 32.34 -4.43
C GLU A 293 -17.13 33.57 -4.16
N LEU A 294 -16.86 34.30 -3.06
CA LEU A 294 -17.64 35.49 -2.71
C LEU A 294 -17.48 36.62 -3.74
N ASP A 295 -16.30 36.77 -4.34
CA ASP A 295 -16.07 37.77 -5.39
C ASP A 295 -16.78 37.43 -6.72
N ILE A 296 -17.24 36.19 -6.89
CA ILE A 296 -18.10 35.78 -8.02
C ILE A 296 -19.57 35.67 -7.61
N GLY A 297 -19.94 36.17 -6.42
CA GLY A 297 -21.33 36.22 -5.95
C GLY A 297 -21.87 34.89 -5.45
N MET A 298 -21.01 33.98 -4.99
CA MET A 298 -21.39 32.62 -4.58
C MET A 298 -20.74 32.23 -3.24
N ALA A 299 -21.44 31.47 -2.41
CA ALA A 299 -20.81 30.80 -1.28
C ALA A 299 -20.10 29.52 -1.77
N ALA A 300 -18.89 29.24 -1.29
CA ALA A 300 -18.18 28.00 -1.67
C ALA A 300 -18.99 26.76 -1.24
N ASP A 301 -19.26 25.88 -2.20
CA ASP A 301 -20.25 24.80 -2.07
C ASP A 301 -19.66 23.40 -2.33
N VAL A 302 -18.36 23.29 -2.65
CA VAL A 302 -17.70 22.00 -2.95
C VAL A 302 -16.72 21.53 -1.87
N GLY A 303 -16.63 22.22 -0.73
CA GLY A 303 -16.04 21.68 0.50
C GLY A 303 -15.30 22.65 1.42
N THR A 304 -14.89 23.83 0.93
CA THR A 304 -14.10 24.79 1.72
C THR A 304 -14.82 25.14 3.02
N LEU A 305 -16.10 25.54 2.96
CA LEU A 305 -16.86 25.95 4.16
C LEU A 305 -17.11 24.79 5.14
N GLN A 306 -16.95 23.54 4.71
CA GLN A 306 -17.17 22.34 5.53
C GLN A 306 -15.87 21.77 6.11
N ARG A 307 -14.76 21.90 5.39
CA ARG A 307 -13.46 21.31 5.75
C ARG A 307 -12.48 22.32 6.31
N PHE A 308 -12.36 23.50 5.70
CA PHE A 308 -11.38 24.52 6.08
C PHE A 308 -11.48 24.93 7.56
N PRO A 309 -12.69 25.18 8.14
CA PRO A 309 -12.80 25.47 9.57
C PRO A 309 -12.36 24.33 10.49
N LYS A 310 -12.38 23.07 10.02
CA LYS A 310 -11.99 21.89 10.81
C LYS A 310 -10.49 21.62 10.81
N ILE A 311 -9.74 22.28 9.93
CA ILE A 311 -8.28 22.12 9.79
C ILE A 311 -7.52 23.41 10.13
N MET A 312 -8.23 24.41 10.65
CA MET A 312 -7.71 25.71 11.06
C MET A 312 -7.94 25.91 12.56
N GLY A 313 -6.97 26.49 13.26
CA GLY A 313 -7.10 26.78 14.69
C GLY A 313 -7.89 28.05 15.02
N SER A 314 -8.00 29.00 14.08
CA SER A 314 -8.62 30.31 14.30
C SER A 314 -9.89 30.50 13.48
N ASP A 315 -11.06 30.42 14.14
CA ASP A 315 -12.37 30.70 13.51
C ASP A 315 -12.46 32.15 13.00
N SER A 316 -11.86 33.11 13.72
CA SER A 316 -11.83 34.51 13.29
C SER A 316 -11.10 34.69 11.96
N LEU A 317 -9.93 34.07 11.81
CA LEU A 317 -9.16 34.13 10.57
C LEU A 317 -9.91 33.43 9.43
N VAL A 318 -10.53 32.27 9.70
CA VAL A 318 -11.37 31.57 8.72
C VAL A 318 -12.47 32.48 8.18
N ARG A 319 -13.22 33.16 9.06
CA ARG A 319 -14.29 34.08 8.67
C ARG A 319 -13.76 35.27 7.87
N GLU A 320 -12.63 35.84 8.26
CA GLU A 320 -12.00 36.94 7.52
C GLU A 320 -11.62 36.49 6.10
N LEU A 321 -10.93 35.36 5.96
CA LEU A 321 -10.51 34.83 4.67
C LEU A 321 -11.70 34.51 3.75
N VAL A 322 -12.78 33.96 4.32
CA VAL A 322 -14.03 33.71 3.58
C VAL A 322 -14.65 35.03 3.15
N TYR A 323 -14.98 35.93 4.10
CA TYR A 323 -15.79 37.13 3.82
C TYR A 323 -15.07 38.20 3.00
N THR A 324 -13.74 38.26 3.06
CA THR A 324 -12.96 39.26 2.32
C THR A 324 -12.41 38.74 1.01
N ALA A 325 -12.41 37.42 0.80
CA ALA A 325 -11.74 36.76 -0.32
C ALA A 325 -10.29 37.22 -0.51
N ARG A 326 -9.60 37.71 0.53
CA ARG A 326 -8.23 38.22 0.39
C ARG A 326 -7.25 37.09 0.09
N LYS A 327 -6.10 37.45 -0.46
CA LYS A 327 -4.98 36.50 -0.57
C LYS A 327 -4.48 36.12 0.82
N TYR A 328 -4.14 34.85 0.95
CA TYR A 328 -3.61 34.23 2.14
C TYR A 328 -2.20 33.68 1.84
N PRO A 329 -1.13 34.45 2.09
CA PRO A 329 0.23 34.07 1.72
C PRO A 329 0.75 32.85 2.50
N ALA A 330 1.68 32.09 1.91
CA ALA A 330 2.25 30.88 2.52
C ALA A 330 2.84 31.09 3.93
N ALA A 331 3.44 32.25 4.21
CA ALA A 331 3.98 32.56 5.54
C ALA A 331 2.87 32.63 6.61
N GLU A 332 1.77 33.32 6.31
CA GLU A 332 0.61 33.40 7.21
C GLU A 332 -0.07 32.03 7.34
N ALA A 333 -0.15 31.27 6.24
CA ALA A 333 -0.65 29.89 6.23
C ALA A 333 0.16 28.93 7.09
N LEU A 334 1.48 29.13 7.19
CA LEU A 334 2.34 28.35 8.07
C LEU A 334 2.08 28.73 9.53
N GLU A 335 2.02 30.03 9.82
CA GLU A 335 1.81 30.55 11.17
C GLU A 335 0.47 30.10 11.77
N SER A 336 -0.60 30.08 10.97
CA SER A 336 -1.91 29.62 11.42
C SER A 336 -2.05 28.09 11.57
N GLY A 337 -1.05 27.33 11.11
CA GLY A 337 -1.12 25.87 11.00
C GLY A 337 -1.92 25.32 9.81
N PHE A 338 -2.26 26.13 8.79
CA PHE A 338 -2.93 25.62 7.58
C PHE A 338 -2.02 24.69 6.77
N ILE A 339 -0.76 25.09 6.59
CA ILE A 339 0.27 24.26 5.95
C ILE A 339 1.26 23.77 7.00
N SER A 340 1.78 22.56 6.81
CA SER A 340 2.73 21.94 7.74
C SER A 340 4.18 22.35 7.47
N ARG A 341 4.52 22.74 6.24
CA ARG A 341 5.85 23.19 5.84
C ARG A 341 5.78 24.20 4.69
N MET A 342 6.68 25.18 4.75
CA MET A 342 6.97 26.12 3.67
C MET A 342 8.41 25.93 3.20
N LEU A 343 8.63 25.82 1.89
CA LEU A 343 9.94 25.59 1.27
C LEU A 343 10.23 26.66 0.21
N ASP A 344 11.51 26.91 -0.09
CA ASP A 344 11.89 28.08 -0.89
C ASP A 344 11.36 28.02 -2.34
N ASN A 345 11.41 26.84 -2.97
CA ASN A 345 11.06 26.66 -4.37
C ASN A 345 10.41 25.29 -4.65
N GLU A 346 9.85 25.13 -5.85
CA GLU A 346 9.12 23.92 -6.27
C GLU A 346 9.95 22.63 -6.20
N GLU A 347 11.25 22.70 -6.52
CA GLU A 347 12.14 21.54 -6.47
C GLU A 347 12.35 21.06 -5.02
N SER A 348 12.74 21.97 -4.12
CA SER A 348 12.92 21.66 -2.70
C SER A 348 11.62 21.17 -2.05
N LEU A 349 10.49 21.76 -2.45
CA LEU A 349 9.16 21.38 -2.03
C LEU A 349 8.81 19.95 -2.49
N LEU A 350 9.03 19.62 -3.76
CA LEU A 350 8.74 18.29 -4.31
C LEU A 350 9.66 17.23 -3.68
N ASN A 351 10.96 17.51 -3.57
CA ASN A 351 11.92 16.58 -2.96
C ASN A 351 11.53 16.26 -1.51
N LYS A 352 11.16 17.28 -0.72
CA LYS A 352 10.71 17.05 0.66
C LYS A 352 9.40 16.27 0.73
N SER A 353 8.50 16.50 -0.21
CA SER A 353 7.22 15.79 -0.28
C SER A 353 7.42 14.31 -0.62
N ILE A 354 8.35 13.99 -1.54
CA ILE A 354 8.72 12.61 -1.88
C ILE A 354 9.38 11.92 -0.68
N GLU A 355 10.31 12.59 0.01
CA GLU A 355 10.97 12.05 1.21
C GLU A 355 9.93 11.63 2.27
N VAL A 356 8.96 12.51 2.56
CA VAL A 356 7.90 12.22 3.55
C VAL A 356 6.98 11.11 3.04
N ALA A 357 6.63 11.11 1.74
CA ALA A 357 5.82 10.06 1.16
C ALA A 357 6.52 8.69 1.22
N GLU A 358 7.84 8.63 1.01
CA GLU A 358 8.64 7.42 1.16
C GLU A 358 8.63 6.90 2.60
N ASP A 359 8.77 7.78 3.60
CA ASP A 359 8.70 7.38 5.01
C ASP A 359 7.33 6.81 5.37
N ILE A 360 6.24 7.44 4.93
CA ILE A 360 4.88 6.92 5.14
C ILE A 360 4.70 5.58 4.41
N ALA A 361 5.16 5.48 3.15
CA ALA A 361 5.08 4.25 2.35
C ALA A 361 5.90 3.09 2.94
N SER A 362 6.91 3.39 3.77
CA SER A 362 7.71 2.40 4.47
C SER A 362 7.00 1.80 5.69
N LYS A 363 5.90 2.39 6.17
CA LYS A 363 5.13 1.87 7.32
C LYS A 363 4.15 0.79 6.89
N SER A 364 3.54 0.12 7.86
CA SER A 364 2.47 -0.85 7.61
C SER A 364 1.29 -0.15 6.91
N PRO A 365 0.88 -0.60 5.71
CA PRO A 365 -0.29 -0.03 5.05
C PRO A 365 -1.58 -0.28 5.85
N VAL A 366 -1.67 -1.39 6.60
CA VAL A 366 -2.80 -1.64 7.53
C VAL A 366 -2.87 -0.52 8.57
N ALA A 367 -1.76 -0.22 9.24
CA ALA A 367 -1.72 0.80 10.29
C ALA A 367 -1.96 2.21 9.75
N VAL A 368 -1.38 2.56 8.59
CA VAL A 368 -1.52 3.90 8.00
C VAL A 368 -2.95 4.14 7.50
N GLN A 369 -3.54 3.19 6.75
CA GLN A 369 -4.91 3.34 6.25
C GLN A 369 -5.92 3.37 7.42
N GLY A 370 -5.73 2.52 8.44
CA GLY A 370 -6.54 2.53 9.66
C GLY A 370 -6.42 3.82 10.45
N SER A 371 -5.22 4.42 10.50
CA SER A 371 -5.00 5.72 11.14
C SER A 371 -5.74 6.85 10.44
N LYS A 372 -5.64 6.94 9.10
CA LYS A 372 -6.40 7.94 8.31
C LYS A 372 -7.90 7.78 8.53
N MET A 373 -8.43 6.56 8.41
CA MET A 373 -9.84 6.26 8.66
C MET A 373 -10.28 6.73 10.05
N SER A 374 -9.49 6.43 11.09
CA SER A 374 -9.80 6.82 12.46
C SER A 374 -9.78 8.33 12.67
N LEU A 375 -8.81 9.04 12.07
CA LEU A 375 -8.70 10.51 12.17
C LEU A 375 -9.89 11.20 11.51
N VAL A 376 -10.29 10.76 10.31
CA VAL A 376 -11.46 11.29 9.61
C VAL A 376 -12.73 11.03 10.40
N TYR A 377 -12.93 9.81 10.93
CA TYR A 377 -14.10 9.49 11.74
C TYR A 377 -14.14 10.35 13.01
N SER A 378 -13.03 10.44 13.74
CA SER A 378 -12.97 11.15 15.03
C SER A 378 -13.15 12.67 14.88
N ARG A 379 -12.84 13.25 13.72
CA ARG A 379 -13.11 14.68 13.43
C ARG A 379 -14.60 15.02 13.53
N ASP A 380 -15.47 14.08 13.17
CA ASP A 380 -16.90 14.31 12.97
C ASP A 380 -17.78 13.64 14.04
N HIS A 381 -17.16 13.06 15.06
CA HIS A 381 -17.84 12.35 16.15
C HIS A 381 -17.27 12.76 17.52
N SER A 382 -17.96 12.40 18.60
CA SER A 382 -17.42 12.56 19.94
C SER A 382 -16.20 11.67 20.17
N VAL A 383 -15.39 12.02 21.17
CA VAL A 383 -14.20 11.22 21.53
C VAL A 383 -14.57 9.77 21.84
N GLN A 384 -15.67 9.53 22.56
CA GLN A 384 -16.09 8.17 22.92
C GLN A 384 -16.51 7.35 21.68
N GLU A 385 -17.29 7.94 20.77
CA GLU A 385 -17.65 7.28 19.50
C GLU A 385 -16.40 6.96 18.67
N GLY A 386 -15.41 7.86 18.63
CA GLY A 386 -14.12 7.63 17.98
C GLY A 386 -13.33 6.47 18.59
N LEU A 387 -13.28 6.38 19.92
CA LEU A 387 -12.63 5.28 20.65
C LEU A 387 -13.30 3.93 20.38
N ASP A 388 -14.63 3.89 20.39
CA ASP A 388 -15.39 2.67 20.13
C ASP A 388 -15.23 2.22 18.67
N HIS A 389 -15.24 3.17 17.73
CA HIS A 389 -14.98 2.91 16.31
C HIS A 389 -13.60 2.29 16.07
N ILE A 390 -12.53 2.88 16.62
CA ILE A 390 -11.17 2.36 16.43
C ILE A 390 -10.96 1.02 17.15
N ALA A 391 -11.58 0.79 18.31
CA ALA A 391 -11.56 -0.51 18.98
C ALA A 391 -12.20 -1.60 18.11
N MET A 392 -13.34 -1.29 17.48
CA MET A 392 -14.05 -2.20 16.58
C MET A 392 -13.27 -2.53 15.31
N HIS A 393 -12.44 -1.60 14.82
CA HIS A 393 -11.54 -1.84 13.70
C HIS A 393 -10.30 -2.64 14.12
N ASN A 394 -9.63 -2.23 15.19
CA ASN A 394 -8.37 -2.82 15.63
C ASN A 394 -8.50 -4.25 16.17
N LYS A 395 -9.67 -4.67 16.65
CA LYS A 395 -9.89 -6.09 17.02
C LYS A 395 -9.58 -7.06 15.88
N ALA A 396 -9.77 -6.62 14.63
CA ALA A 396 -9.38 -7.38 13.44
C ALA A 396 -7.96 -7.03 13.00
N MET A 397 -7.63 -5.74 12.88
CA MET A 397 -6.34 -5.31 12.30
C MET A 397 -5.11 -5.68 13.15
N LEU A 398 -5.25 -5.84 14.48
CA LEU A 398 -4.17 -6.31 15.35
C LEU A 398 -3.80 -7.79 15.12
N GLN A 399 -4.61 -8.53 14.34
CA GLN A 399 -4.30 -9.91 13.93
C GLN A 399 -3.44 -9.95 12.65
N SER A 400 -3.16 -8.80 12.03
CA SER A 400 -2.29 -8.69 10.86
C SER A 400 -0.85 -9.11 11.18
N GLU A 401 -0.22 -9.79 10.23
CA GLU A 401 1.20 -10.11 10.27
C GLU A 401 2.07 -8.85 10.35
N ASP A 402 1.59 -7.70 9.84
CA ASP A 402 2.31 -6.42 9.93
C ASP A 402 2.61 -6.04 11.39
N PHE A 403 1.63 -6.21 12.28
CA PHE A 403 1.79 -5.88 13.70
C PHE A 403 2.85 -6.78 14.36
N LEU A 404 2.73 -8.11 14.17
CA LEU A 404 3.68 -9.08 14.72
C LEU A 404 5.10 -8.87 14.17
N ASN A 405 5.23 -8.66 12.86
CA ASN A 405 6.52 -8.45 12.20
C ASN A 405 7.19 -7.17 12.70
N ALA A 406 6.44 -6.07 12.84
CA ALA A 406 6.96 -4.81 13.35
C ALA A 406 7.38 -4.92 14.83
N ALA A 407 6.54 -5.51 15.67
CA ALA A 407 6.83 -5.70 17.09
C ALA A 407 8.10 -6.55 17.28
N MET A 408 8.23 -7.65 16.54
CA MET A 408 9.40 -8.52 16.61
C MET A 408 10.67 -7.82 16.10
N ALA A 409 10.60 -7.10 14.97
CA ALA A 409 11.74 -6.34 14.44
C ALA A 409 12.25 -5.31 15.46
N GLN A 410 11.34 -4.60 16.14
CA GLN A 410 11.70 -3.64 17.18
C GLN A 410 12.32 -4.31 18.41
N ALA A 411 11.74 -5.43 18.87
CA ALA A 411 12.22 -6.16 20.05
C ALA A 411 13.66 -6.69 19.87
N VAL A 412 14.01 -7.16 18.66
CA VAL A 412 15.36 -7.69 18.37
C VAL A 412 16.32 -6.65 17.78
N LYS A 413 15.89 -5.38 17.65
CA LYS A 413 16.62 -4.31 16.94
C LYS A 413 17.09 -4.75 15.53
N GLY A 414 16.22 -5.48 14.84
CA GLY A 414 16.47 -5.99 13.49
C GLY A 414 16.21 -4.95 12.40
N ASP A 415 16.43 -5.36 11.15
CA ASP A 415 16.10 -4.54 9.99
C ASP A 415 14.59 -4.20 9.94
N PRO A 416 14.21 -3.06 9.35
CA PRO A 416 12.81 -2.71 9.16
C PRO A 416 12.04 -3.81 8.41
N PRO A 417 10.85 -4.22 8.88
CA PRO A 417 10.06 -5.25 8.23
C PRO A 417 9.57 -4.79 6.85
N ILE A 418 9.40 -5.76 5.95
CA ILE A 418 8.73 -5.54 4.66
C ILE A 418 7.28 -5.96 4.82
N PHE A 419 6.36 -5.03 4.61
CA PHE A 419 4.93 -5.26 4.70
C PHE A 419 4.34 -5.67 3.35
N SER A 420 3.30 -6.51 3.37
CA SER A 420 2.56 -6.92 2.18
C SER A 420 1.78 -5.75 1.55
N LYS A 421 1.29 -5.96 0.33
CA LYS A 421 0.38 -5.00 -0.34
C LYS A 421 -1.01 -5.05 0.31
N LEU A 422 -1.73 -3.92 0.29
CA LEU A 422 -3.09 -3.76 0.84
C LEU A 422 -3.82 -2.69 0.03
#